data_AF-A0AA96V2Q9-F1
#
_entry.id   AF-A0AA96V2Q9-F1
#
_cell.length_a   1.000
_cell.length_b   1.000
_cell.length_c   1.000
_cell.angle_alpha   90.00
_cell.angle_beta   90.00
_cell.angle_gamma   90.00
#
_symmetry.space_group_name_H-M   'P 1'
#
loop_
_entity.id
_entity.type
_entity.pdbx_description
1 polymer ?
#
loop_
_entity_poly.entity_id
_entity_poly.type
_entity_poly.pdbx_seq_one_letter_code
_entity_poly.pdbx_strand_id
1 'polypeptide(L)'
;MIGGVGTTEIAVVVIIALILFGPNKLPELARAVGSAIGEFKIAQKAAEFDLSDIEKYSKEQDEKKKADAKALDDKIRTMALEAGIDPEGKKPEELLLLMSDKMKSTETLSADTEIPEEEPVMTVRRMSPEELAELSANEETSA
;
A
#
# COMPACT_ATOMS: atom_id res chain seq x y z
N MET A 1 43.72 4.37 -1.09
CA MET A 1 42.34 3.86 -1.10
C MET A 1 41.60 4.48 0.07
N ILE A 2 40.83 5.53 -0.18
CA ILE A 2 39.81 6.03 0.76
C ILE A 2 38.52 5.91 -0.05
N GLY A 3 37.87 4.76 0.08
CA GLY A 3 36.52 4.60 -0.43
C GLY A 3 35.62 5.50 0.39
N GLY A 4 34.93 6.44 -0.25
CA GLY A 4 33.89 7.21 0.41
C GLY A 4 32.84 6.26 0.97
N VAL A 5 32.17 6.67 2.05
CA VAL A 5 31.06 5.90 2.62
C VAL A 5 30.03 5.68 1.51
N GLY A 6 29.91 4.45 1.06
CA GLY A 6 28.95 4.08 0.03
C GLY A 6 27.54 4.00 0.60
N THR A 7 26.57 3.90 -0.30
CA THR A 7 25.17 3.67 0.06
C THR A 7 25.00 2.38 0.88
N THR A 8 25.83 1.37 0.60
CA THR A 8 25.86 0.10 1.33
C THR A 8 26.28 0.30 2.79
N GLU A 9 27.36 1.03 3.05
CA GLU A 9 27.83 1.30 4.42
C GLU A 9 26.80 2.10 5.22
N ILE A 10 26.16 3.09 4.61
CA ILE A 10 25.05 3.83 5.25
C ILE A 10 23.89 2.89 5.58
N ALA A 11 23.50 2.00 4.66
CA ALA A 11 22.42 1.05 4.89
C ALA A 11 22.70 0.12 6.07
N VAL A 12 23.93 -0.39 6.20
CA VAL A 12 24.33 -1.23 7.34
C VAL A 12 24.21 -0.47 8.67
N VAL A 13 24.69 0.78 8.72
CA VAL A 13 24.58 1.61 9.93
C VAL A 13 23.12 1.89 10.28
N VAL A 14 22.28 2.19 9.29
CA VAL A 14 20.85 2.42 9.49
C VAL A 14 20.17 1.15 10.03
N ILE A 15 20.49 -0.04 9.53
CA ILE A 15 19.94 -1.30 10.04
C ILE A 15 20.32 -1.51 11.51
N ILE A 16 21.59 -1.27 11.87
CA ILE A 16 22.03 -1.38 13.27
C ILE A 16 21.28 -0.37 14.15
N ALA A 17 21.17 0.88 13.72
CA ALA A 17 20.42 1.91 14.43
C ALA A 17 18.93 1.55 14.57
N LEU A 18 18.33 0.95 13.54
CA LEU A 18 16.94 0.47 13.56
C LEU A 18 16.73 -0.68 14.54
N ILE A 19 17.73 -1.55 14.75
CA ILE A 19 17.64 -2.61 15.76
C ILE A 19 17.73 -2.01 17.18
N LEU A 20 18.60 -1.02 17.38
CA LEU A 20 18.79 -0.38 18.68
C LEU A 20 17.62 0.51 19.09
N PHE A 21 17.11 1.34 18.17
CA PHE A 21 16.07 2.33 18.44
C PHE A 21 14.68 1.86 17.99
N GLY A 22 14.58 0.93 17.04
CA GLY A 22 13.33 0.52 16.42
C GLY A 22 12.93 1.39 15.22
N PRO A 23 12.26 0.80 14.20
CA PRO A 23 11.81 1.53 13.01
C PRO A 23 10.75 2.61 13.30
N ASN A 24 10.04 2.49 14.41
CA ASN A 24 9.02 3.46 14.81
C ASN A 24 9.62 4.71 15.46
N LYS A 25 10.85 4.64 15.99
CA LYS A 25 11.48 5.77 16.71
C LYS A 25 12.18 6.76 15.81
N LEU A 26 12.78 6.33 14.70
CA LEU A 26 13.35 7.25 13.70
C LEU A 26 12.33 8.26 13.14
N PRO A 27 11.11 7.87 12.70
CA PRO A 27 10.13 8.84 12.20
C PRO A 27 9.58 9.72 13.32
N GLU A 28 9.45 9.21 14.55
CA GLU A 28 9.04 10.00 15.72
C GLU A 28 10.06 11.11 16.03
N LEU A 29 11.35 10.76 16.08
CA LEU A 29 12.45 11.71 16.28
C LEU A 29 12.57 12.71 15.12
N ALA A 30 12.46 12.23 13.89
CA ALA A 30 12.49 13.11 12.71
C ALA A 30 11.34 14.12 12.71
N ARG A 31 10.14 13.72 13.14
CA ARG A 31 9.00 14.64 13.31
C ARG A 31 9.27 15.68 14.39
N ALA A 32 9.76 15.26 15.55
CA ALA A 32 10.07 16.19 16.65
C ALA A 32 11.16 17.21 16.27
N VAL A 33 12.27 16.73 15.71
CA VAL A 33 13.38 17.57 15.23
C VAL A 33 12.94 18.44 14.05
N GLY A 34 12.15 17.89 13.12
CA GLY A 34 11.63 18.63 11.97
C GLY A 34 10.71 19.77 12.38
N SER A 35 9.80 19.54 13.33
CA SER A 35 8.95 20.59 13.90
C SER A 35 9.79 21.67 14.59
N ALA A 36 10.76 21.27 15.42
CA ALA A 36 11.63 22.21 16.12
C ALA A 36 12.47 23.07 15.16
N ILE A 37 13.05 22.47 14.11
CA ILE A 37 13.78 23.21 13.06
C ILE A 37 12.84 24.13 12.28
N GLY A 38 11.60 23.69 12.01
CA GLY A 38 10.58 24.50 11.35
C GLY A 38 10.22 25.75 12.14
N GLU A 39 9.91 25.59 13.42
CA GLU A 39 9.62 26.68 14.34
C GLU A 39 10.83 27.59 14.54
N PHE A 40 12.03 27.03 14.67
CA PHE A 40 13.27 27.80 14.78
C PHE A 40 13.49 28.68 13.53
N LYS A 41 13.25 28.15 12.33
CA LYS A 41 13.36 28.92 11.09
C LYS A 41 12.33 30.05 11.00
N ILE A 42 11.11 29.81 11.51
CA ILE A 42 10.06 30.84 11.60
C ILE A 42 10.49 31.94 12.57
N ALA A 43 10.98 31.57 13.76
CA ALA A 43 11.48 32.51 14.77
C ALA A 43 12.72 33.28 14.30
N GLN A 44 13.62 32.64 13.55
CA GLN A 44 14.79 33.29 12.97
C GLN A 44 14.37 34.34 11.92
N LYS A 45 13.45 33.99 11.02
CA LYS A 45 12.88 34.95 10.07
C LYS A 45 12.13 36.09 10.77
N ALA A 46 11.43 35.78 11.87
CA ALA A 46 10.74 36.76 12.70
C ALA A 46 11.69 37.76 13.35
N ALA A 47 12.90 37.34 13.69
CA ALA A 47 13.93 38.19 14.24
C ALA A 47 14.59 39.09 13.20
N GLU A 48 14.53 38.72 11.92
CA GLU A 48 15.21 39.41 10.81
C GLU A 48 14.26 40.27 9.96
N PHE A 49 12.94 40.06 10.02
CA PHE A 49 11.89 40.76 9.25
C PHE A 49 10.70 41.17 10.11
N ASP A 50 10.02 42.27 9.72
CA ASP A 50 8.80 42.77 10.37
C ASP A 50 7.71 41.69 10.48
N LEU A 51 6.96 41.72 11.59
CA LEU A 51 6.02 40.65 12.01
C LEU A 51 4.98 40.26 10.93
N SER A 52 4.71 41.15 9.97
CA SER A 52 3.75 40.96 8.88
C SER A 52 4.10 39.83 7.90
N ASP A 53 5.37 39.47 7.76
CA ASP A 53 5.77 38.41 6.84
C ASP A 53 5.61 37.01 7.46
N ILE A 54 5.75 36.90 8.79
CA ILE A 54 5.60 35.64 9.53
C ILE A 54 4.16 35.11 9.46
N GLU A 55 3.16 35.99 9.58
CA GLU A 55 1.75 35.61 9.48
C GLU A 55 1.39 35.05 8.11
N LYS A 56 1.96 35.62 7.03
CA LYS A 56 1.75 35.12 5.67
C LYS A 56 2.34 33.72 5.48
N TYR A 57 3.57 33.50 5.93
CA TYR A 57 4.22 32.18 5.86
C TYR A 57 3.47 31.11 6.66
N SER A 58 2.91 31.47 7.82
CA SER A 58 2.17 30.55 8.68
C SER A 58 0.81 30.20 8.07
N LYS A 59 0.08 31.19 7.53
CA LYS A 59 -1.19 30.96 6.82
C LYS A 59 -1.03 30.09 5.57
N GLU A 60 0.03 30.29 4.80
CA GLU A 60 0.26 29.52 3.57
C GLU A 60 0.58 28.05 3.85
N GLN A 61 1.26 27.75 4.96
CA GLN A 61 1.48 26.38 5.43
C GLN A 61 0.19 25.70 5.91
N ASP A 62 -0.66 26.43 6.62
CA ASP A 62 -1.96 25.90 7.08
C ASP A 62 -2.95 25.72 5.92
N GLU A 63 -2.93 26.60 4.92
CA GLU A 63 -3.73 26.43 3.71
C GLU A 63 -3.29 25.23 2.89
N LYS A 64 -1.98 24.99 2.73
CA LYS A 64 -1.49 23.78 2.05
C LYS A 64 -1.91 22.50 2.78
N LYS A 65 -1.73 22.42 4.10
CA LYS A 65 -2.17 21.25 4.89
C LYS A 65 -3.68 21.01 4.78
N LYS A 66 -4.49 22.08 4.75
CA LYS A 66 -5.95 21.97 4.57
C LYS A 66 -6.33 21.58 3.14
N ALA A 67 -5.61 22.08 2.14
CA ALA A 67 -5.83 21.72 0.74
C ALA A 67 -5.47 20.24 0.49
N ASP A 68 -4.37 19.76 1.05
CA ASP A 68 -3.94 18.36 0.96
C ASP A 68 -4.94 17.41 1.66
N ALA A 69 -5.45 17.81 2.83
CA ALA A 69 -6.49 17.05 3.55
C ALA A 69 -7.83 17.03 2.79
N LYS A 70 -8.21 18.16 2.17
CA LYS A 70 -9.45 18.27 1.38
C LYS A 70 -9.38 17.47 0.08
N ALA A 71 -8.22 17.49 -0.60
CA ALA A 71 -8.01 16.71 -1.82
C ALA A 71 -8.03 15.20 -1.55
N LEU A 72 -7.56 14.76 -0.38
CA LEU A 72 -7.66 13.37 0.05
C LEU A 72 -9.12 12.97 0.34
N ASP A 73 -9.89 13.84 0.99
CA ASP A 73 -11.32 13.63 1.27
C ASP A 73 -12.15 13.54 -0.02
N ASP A 74 -11.93 14.43 -0.97
CA ASP A 74 -12.59 14.41 -2.28
C ASP A 74 -12.28 13.10 -3.03
N LYS A 75 -11.03 12.61 -2.96
CA LYS A 75 -10.63 11.34 -3.57
C LYS A 75 -11.29 10.13 -2.91
N ILE A 76 -11.51 10.17 -1.59
CA ILE A 76 -12.22 9.12 -0.85
C ILE A 76 -13.71 9.10 -1.25
N ARG A 77 -14.33 10.27 -1.41
CA ARG A 77 -15.73 10.39 -1.86
C ARG A 77 -15.94 9.88 -3.28
N THR A 78 -15.01 10.18 -4.20
CA THR A 78 -15.09 9.67 -5.58
C THR A 78 -14.96 8.15 -5.62
N MET A 79 -14.07 7.56 -4.80
CA MET A 79 -13.94 6.10 -4.72
C MET A 79 -15.17 5.43 -4.09
N ALA A 80 -15.84 6.07 -3.12
CA ALA A 80 -17.08 5.56 -2.53
C ALA A 80 -18.24 5.57 -3.55
N LEU A 81 -18.36 6.63 -4.35
CA LEU A 81 -19.36 6.74 -5.41
C LEU A 81 -19.16 5.70 -6.52
N GLU A 82 -17.92 5.46 -6.94
CA GLU A 82 -17.58 4.41 -7.92
C GLU A 82 -17.88 3.00 -7.39
N ALA A 83 -17.79 2.79 -6.08
CA ALA A 83 -18.18 1.54 -5.42
C ALA A 83 -19.71 1.42 -5.20
N GLY A 84 -20.52 2.39 -5.65
CA GLY A 84 -21.97 2.41 -5.48
C GLY A 84 -22.44 2.69 -4.05
N ILE A 85 -21.60 3.38 -3.26
CA ILE A 85 -21.88 3.74 -1.85
C ILE A 85 -22.22 5.22 -1.80
N ASP A 86 -23.43 5.54 -1.34
CA ASP A 86 -23.93 6.90 -1.22
C ASP A 86 -23.27 7.60 0.00
N PRO A 87 -22.49 8.69 -0.19
CA PRO A 87 -21.70 9.30 0.88
C PRO A 87 -22.48 10.31 1.76
N GLU A 88 -23.77 10.56 1.50
CA GLU A 88 -24.52 11.55 2.27
C GLU A 88 -24.96 11.03 3.65
N GLY A 89 -24.42 11.66 4.71
CA GLY A 89 -24.93 11.54 6.07
C GLY A 89 -24.25 10.52 6.99
N LYS A 90 -23.21 9.82 6.54
CA LYS A 90 -22.46 8.84 7.36
C LYS A 90 -21.03 9.30 7.62
N LYS A 91 -20.55 9.08 8.85
CA LYS A 91 -19.13 9.30 9.17
C LYS A 91 -18.29 8.25 8.43
N PRO A 92 -17.07 8.58 7.96
CA PRO A 92 -16.21 7.65 7.19
C PRO A 92 -15.93 6.32 7.91
N GLU A 93 -16.02 6.31 9.24
CA GLU A 93 -15.89 5.13 10.10
C GLU A 93 -17.08 4.15 9.97
N GLU A 94 -18.27 4.65 9.65
CA GLU A 94 -19.51 3.88 9.54
C GLU A 94 -19.63 3.14 8.20
N LEU A 95 -19.01 3.68 7.14
CA LEU A 95 -18.94 3.07 5.83
C LEU A 95 -17.99 1.87 5.81
N LEU A 96 -16.88 1.93 6.54
CA LEU A 96 -15.95 0.80 6.71
C LEU A 96 -16.58 -0.38 7.48
N LEU A 97 -17.47 -0.09 8.43
CA LEU A 97 -18.20 -1.12 9.18
C LEU A 97 -19.22 -1.85 8.29
N LEU A 98 -19.95 -1.11 7.45
CA LEU A 98 -20.93 -1.66 6.50
C LEU A 98 -20.28 -2.41 5.33
N MET A 99 -19.07 -2.01 4.92
CA MET A 99 -18.27 -2.75 3.95
C MET A 99 -17.84 -4.13 4.48
N SER A 100 -17.50 -4.23 5.77
CA SER A 100 -17.17 -5.52 6.40
C SER A 100 -18.39 -6.44 6.54
N ASP A 101 -19.58 -5.90 6.74
CA ASP A 101 -20.80 -6.67 7.00
C ASP A 101 -21.38 -7.30 5.71
N LYS A 102 -21.20 -6.61 4.58
CA LYS A 102 -21.64 -7.12 3.26
C LYS A 102 -20.70 -8.16 2.66
N MET A 103 -19.43 -8.20 3.05
CA MET A 103 -18.52 -9.31 2.71
C MET A 103 -18.83 -10.58 3.51
N LYS A 104 -19.32 -10.45 4.75
CA LYS A 104 -19.60 -11.61 5.62
C LYS A 104 -20.96 -12.27 5.37
N SER A 105 -21.83 -11.61 4.59
CA SER A 105 -23.17 -12.11 4.25
C SER A 105 -23.29 -12.72 2.84
N THR A 106 -22.17 -12.90 2.12
CA THR A 106 -22.09 -13.75 0.92
C THR A 106 -21.50 -15.14 1.23
N GLU A 107 -21.15 -15.39 2.49
CA GLU A 107 -20.93 -16.75 3.00
C GLU A 107 -22.18 -17.19 3.77
N THR A 108 -22.70 -18.36 3.41
CA THR A 108 -23.83 -19.11 4.01
C THR A 108 -25.23 -18.83 3.44
N LEU A 109 -25.55 -19.47 2.31
CA LEU A 109 -26.63 -20.47 2.18
C LEU A 109 -26.59 -21.02 0.74
N SER A 110 -25.86 -22.09 0.45
CA SER A 110 -26.39 -23.44 0.63
C SER A 110 -25.29 -24.44 0.94
N ALA A 111 -25.46 -25.11 2.08
CA ALA A 111 -24.84 -26.39 2.39
C ALA A 111 -25.25 -27.45 1.34
N ASP A 112 -24.31 -28.28 0.92
CA ASP A 112 -24.30 -29.71 1.26
C ASP A 112 -23.19 -30.43 0.49
N THR A 113 -22.61 -31.43 1.15
CA THR A 113 -21.71 -32.49 0.64
C THR A 113 -20.21 -32.29 0.92
N GLU A 114 -19.83 -32.82 2.08
CA GLU A 114 -18.73 -33.75 2.31
C GLU A 114 -17.38 -33.53 1.59
N ILE A 115 -16.37 -33.39 2.45
CA ILE A 115 -14.93 -33.54 2.21
C ILE A 115 -14.67 -34.88 1.48
N PRO A 116 -13.83 -34.89 0.44
CA PRO A 116 -12.47 -35.38 0.67
C PRO A 116 -11.39 -34.51 0.05
N GLU A 117 -10.31 -34.40 0.81
CA GLU A 117 -8.99 -34.11 0.29
C GLU A 117 -8.62 -35.12 -0.80
N GLU A 118 -8.16 -34.66 -1.96
CA GLU A 118 -7.05 -35.29 -2.69
C GLU A 118 -6.57 -34.36 -3.82
N GLU A 119 -5.25 -34.18 -3.86
CA GLU A 119 -4.53 -33.41 -4.88
C GLU A 119 -4.79 -33.97 -6.29
N PRO A 120 -4.81 -33.16 -7.37
CA PRO A 120 -4.71 -33.72 -8.71
C PRO A 120 -3.26 -34.19 -8.93
N VAL A 121 -2.99 -35.45 -8.60
CA VAL A 121 -1.82 -36.17 -9.11
C VAL A 121 -1.92 -36.14 -10.63
N MET A 122 -0.97 -35.46 -11.27
CA MET A 122 -0.76 -35.49 -12.71
C MET A 122 -0.36 -36.93 -13.10
N THR A 123 -1.37 -37.77 -13.28
CA THR A 123 -1.17 -39.16 -13.70
C THR A 123 -0.86 -39.12 -15.19
N VAL A 124 0.41 -39.33 -15.53
CA VAL A 124 0.85 -39.56 -16.90
C VAL A 124 0.06 -40.75 -17.43
N ARG A 125 -0.94 -40.48 -18.27
CA ARG A 125 -1.67 -41.52 -19.00
C ARG A 125 -0.61 -42.23 -19.85
N ARG A 126 -0.25 -43.46 -19.48
CA ARG A 126 0.50 -44.34 -20.37
C ARG A 126 -0.38 -44.53 -21.60
N MET A 127 -0.02 -43.88 -22.72
CA MET A 127 -0.55 -44.22 -24.03
C MET A 127 -0.39 -45.73 -24.20
N SER A 128 -1.47 -46.41 -24.56
CA SER A 128 -1.38 -47.83 -24.90
C SER A 128 -0.45 -47.98 -26.11
N PRO A 129 0.28 -49.10 -26.24
CA PRO A 129 1.11 -49.35 -27.42
C PRO A 129 0.29 -49.40 -28.73
N GLU A 130 -1.04 -49.40 -28.65
CA GLU A 130 -1.95 -49.32 -29.80
C GLU A 130 -2.05 -47.88 -30.36
N GLU A 131 -2.04 -46.85 -29.51
CA GLU A 131 -2.09 -45.44 -29.95
C GLU A 131 -0.76 -44.97 -30.58
N LEU A 132 0.36 -45.63 -30.26
CA LEU A 132 1.66 -45.36 -30.87
C LEU A 132 1.82 -45.94 -32.29
N ALA A 133 1.00 -46.91 -32.67
CA ALA A 133 1.06 -47.54 -33.99
C ALA A 133 0.31 -46.73 -35.08
N GLU A 134 -0.72 -45.97 -34.71
CA GLU A 134 -1.47 -45.15 -35.67
C GLU A 134 -0.76 -43.83 -36.01
N LEU A 135 0.14 -43.34 -35.14
CA LEU A 135 0.88 -42.10 -35.40
C LEU A 135 2.05 -42.27 -36.39
N SER A 136 2.55 -43.49 -36.63
CA SER A 136 3.63 -43.74 -37.60
C SER A 136 3.13 -44.06 -39.01
N ALA A 137 1.82 -44.17 -39.23
CA ALA A 137 1.26 -44.57 -40.53
C ALA A 137 0.83 -43.40 -41.43
N ASN A 138 0.93 -42.15 -40.96
CA ASN A 138 0.45 -40.98 -41.71
C ASN A 138 1.54 -39.96 -42.09
N GLU A 139 2.82 -40.34 -42.02
CA GLU A 139 3.95 -39.51 -42.50
C GLU A 139 4.52 -39.93 -43.88
N GLU A 140 4.01 -40.97 -44.54
CA GLU A 140 4.56 -41.44 -45.83
C GLU A 140 3.75 -41.08 -47.11
N THR A 141 2.69 -40.27 -47.02
CA THR A 141 1.98 -39.80 -48.24
C THR A 141 1.70 -38.30 -48.22
N SER A 142 2.76 -37.49 -48.26
CA SER A 142 2.69 -36.16 -48.87
C SER A 142 4.09 -35.67 -49.25
N ALA A 143 4.79 -36.44 -50.08
CA ALA A 143 5.89 -35.96 -50.92
C ALA A 143 5.43 -35.98 -52.38
#